data_AF-A0A2W0A3F5-F1
#
_entry.id   AF-A0A2W0A3F5-F1
#
_cell.length_a   1.000
_cell.length_b   1.000
_cell.length_c   1.000
_cell.angle_alpha   90.00
_cell.angle_beta   90.00
_cell.angle_gamma   90.00
#
_symmetry.space_group_name_H-M   'P 1'
#
loop_
_entity.id
_entity.type
_entity.pdbx_description
1 polymer ?
#
loop_
_entity_poly.entity_id
_entity_poly.type
_entity_poly.pdbx_seq_one_letter_code
_entity_poly.pdbx_strand_id
1 'polypeptide(L)'
;MVKKLFSLLLGLVLIASLSTIGLAQADTAAKDAKKDDKKEAKAPAEKKARWEGIVVRGNKDKSTLTVRKRGTAQERTVEYDSSTEFAAQEHGSKKTKKIDPSEIKDNDRIIAVGTWDKKGVLHASLISKRLSR
;
A
#
# COMPACT_ATOMS: atom_id res chain seq x y z
N MET A 1 27.58 -0.04 25.30
CA MET A 1 26.89 -0.84 26.34
C MET A 1 26.56 0.07 27.52
N VAL A 2 25.37 0.67 27.51
CA VAL A 2 24.90 1.55 28.60
C VAL A 2 23.64 0.91 29.17
N LYS A 3 23.81 0.36 30.36
CA LYS A 3 22.81 -0.26 31.23
C LYS A 3 21.83 0.79 31.75
N LYS A 4 20.64 0.32 32.18
CA LYS A 4 19.63 0.87 33.13
C LYS A 4 18.24 0.74 32.47
N LEU A 5 17.52 -0.37 32.65
CA LEU A 5 16.89 -0.83 33.89
C LEU A 5 16.03 0.28 34.55
N PHE A 6 14.83 0.48 34.00
CA PHE A 6 13.70 1.14 34.66
C PHE A 6 12.61 0.05 34.78
N SER A 7 12.55 -0.67 35.90
CA SER A 7 11.54 -0.47 36.97
C SER A 7 10.13 -0.44 36.39
N LEU A 8 9.40 -1.57 36.27
CA LEU A 8 8.73 -2.36 37.32
C LEU A 8 7.91 -1.51 38.32
N LEU A 9 6.64 -1.92 38.47
CA LEU A 9 5.62 -1.62 39.50
C LEU A 9 4.62 -0.46 39.28
N LEU A 10 3.38 -0.82 38.93
CA LEU A 10 2.14 -0.58 39.70
C LEU A 10 0.97 -1.20 38.88
N GLY A 11 0.34 -2.30 39.30
CA GLY A 11 -0.75 -2.29 40.29
C GLY A 11 -2.07 -1.95 39.57
N LEU A 12 -2.78 -2.94 38.99
CA LEU A 12 -4.02 -3.54 39.53
C LEU A 12 -5.11 -2.50 39.85
N VAL A 13 -6.32 -2.61 39.26
CA VAL A 13 -7.66 -2.46 39.91
C VAL A 13 -8.79 -2.21 38.88
N LEU A 14 -9.75 -3.14 38.91
CA LEU A 14 -11.23 -3.07 38.79
C LEU A 14 -11.92 -2.38 37.60
N ILE A 15 -12.66 -3.13 36.77
CA ILE A 15 -14.09 -3.55 36.85
C ILE A 15 -15.08 -2.52 36.25
N ALA A 16 -15.80 -3.03 35.24
CA ALA A 16 -17.17 -2.79 34.79
C ALA A 16 -17.86 -1.42 35.00
N SER A 17 -18.37 -0.87 33.90
CA SER A 17 -19.69 -0.19 33.84
C SER A 17 -20.09 -0.10 32.36
N LEU A 18 -21.03 -0.93 31.92
CA LEU A 18 -22.48 -0.67 31.86
C LEU A 18 -22.88 0.34 30.77
N SER A 19 -23.65 -0.19 29.83
CA SER A 19 -24.34 0.46 28.74
C SER A 19 -25.15 1.68 29.16
N THR A 20 -25.06 2.77 28.41
CA THR A 20 -26.14 3.75 28.25
C THR A 20 -26.29 4.11 26.77
N ILE A 21 -27.49 3.83 26.27
CA ILE A 21 -28.04 4.35 25.01
C ILE A 21 -28.42 5.82 25.29
N GLY A 22 -27.89 6.74 24.48
CA GLY A 22 -28.21 8.16 24.52
C GLY A 22 -28.47 8.68 23.12
N LEU A 23 -29.75 8.99 22.84
CA LEU A 23 -30.26 9.65 21.65
C LEU A 23 -29.86 11.14 21.63
N ALA A 24 -29.52 11.61 20.43
CA ALA A 24 -29.70 12.95 19.88
C ALA A 24 -28.94 14.15 20.48
N GLN A 25 -27.99 14.69 19.71
CA GLN A 25 -28.04 16.09 19.25
C GLN A 25 -27.12 16.32 18.04
N ALA A 26 -27.54 17.26 17.20
CA ALA A 26 -27.14 17.47 15.83
C ALA A 26 -25.84 18.27 15.68
N ASP A 27 -24.93 17.76 14.85
CA ASP A 27 -23.91 18.53 14.15
C ASP A 27 -23.80 18.01 12.72
N THR A 28 -24.57 18.63 11.82
CA THR A 28 -24.41 18.50 10.38
C THR A 28 -23.13 19.20 9.95
N ALA A 29 -22.04 18.43 9.86
CA ALA A 29 -20.84 18.83 9.15
C ALA A 29 -20.28 17.63 8.36
N ALA A 30 -20.41 17.72 7.03
CA ALA A 30 -19.58 17.12 6.00
C ALA A 30 -18.90 15.75 6.30
N LYS A 31 -19.34 14.71 5.60
CA LYS A 31 -18.50 14.04 4.60
C LYS A 31 -19.27 12.93 3.88
N ASP A 32 -19.53 13.18 2.60
CA ASP A 32 -19.52 12.15 1.58
C ASP A 32 -18.31 11.22 1.75
N ALA A 33 -18.58 9.98 2.10
CA ALA A 33 -17.67 8.87 1.87
C ALA A 33 -18.51 7.69 1.39
N LYS A 34 -18.95 7.83 0.14
CA LYS A 34 -19.57 6.79 -0.66
C LYS A 34 -18.62 5.59 -0.68
N LYS A 35 -18.99 4.57 0.10
CA LYS A 35 -18.62 3.18 -0.12
C LYS A 35 -18.89 2.85 -1.59
N ASP A 36 -17.90 2.28 -2.25
CA ASP A 36 -18.06 1.17 -3.20
C ASP A 36 -16.65 0.68 -3.51
N ASP A 37 -16.10 0.01 -2.48
CA ASP A 37 -15.06 -0.97 -2.59
C ASP A 37 -15.46 -2.01 -3.66
N LYS A 38 -14.75 -2.02 -4.78
CA LYS A 38 -14.82 -3.14 -5.72
C LYS A 38 -14.15 -4.34 -5.05
N LYS A 39 -14.99 -5.08 -4.34
CA LYS A 39 -14.76 -6.41 -3.77
C LYS A 39 -14.56 -7.40 -4.93
N GLU A 40 -13.32 -7.58 -5.37
CA GLU A 40 -12.96 -8.79 -6.11
C GLU A 40 -12.73 -9.90 -5.10
N ALA A 41 -13.69 -10.83 -5.05
CA ALA A 41 -13.60 -12.04 -4.25
C ALA A 41 -12.35 -12.83 -4.64
N LYS A 42 -11.40 -12.98 -3.71
CA LYS A 42 -10.36 -14.00 -3.75
C LYS A 42 -10.22 -14.61 -2.37
N ALA A 43 -10.02 -15.93 -2.36
CA ALA A 43 -9.70 -16.85 -1.26
C ALA A 43 -8.91 -16.21 -0.10
N PRO A 44 -8.98 -16.74 1.15
CA PRO A 44 -8.43 -16.12 2.37
C PRO A 44 -7.10 -15.44 2.09
N ALA A 45 -7.15 -14.12 1.96
CA ALA A 45 -6.09 -13.36 1.32
C ALA A 45 -4.90 -13.27 2.27
N GLU A 46 -3.79 -13.89 1.91
CA GLU A 46 -2.48 -13.43 2.37
C GLU A 46 -2.44 -11.91 2.14
N LYS A 47 -2.18 -11.16 3.22
CA LYS A 47 -2.25 -9.69 3.21
C LYS A 47 -1.26 -9.16 2.17
N LYS A 48 -1.76 -8.82 0.98
CA LYS A 48 -0.93 -8.24 -0.08
C LYS A 48 -0.38 -6.91 0.39
N ALA A 49 0.94 -6.79 0.37
CA ALA A 49 1.64 -5.55 0.56
C ALA A 49 1.42 -4.61 -0.62
N ARG A 50 1.38 -3.31 -0.33
CA ARG A 50 1.29 -2.24 -1.31
C ARG A 50 2.46 -1.29 -1.13
N TRP A 51 3.21 -1.07 -2.21
CA TRP A 51 4.31 -0.11 -2.28
C TRP A 51 4.01 0.94 -3.34
N GLU A 52 4.16 2.21 -2.99
CA GLU A 52 3.89 3.32 -3.90
C GLU A 52 5.10 4.25 -3.93
N GLY A 53 5.50 4.63 -5.14
CA GLY A 53 6.66 5.47 -5.33
C GLY A 53 6.94 5.81 -6.78
N ILE A 54 8.16 6.28 -7.00
CA ILE A 54 8.71 6.64 -8.31
C ILE A 54 9.73 5.57 -8.71
N VAL A 55 9.67 5.09 -9.94
CA VAL A 55 10.68 4.20 -10.50
C VAL A 55 11.99 4.98 -10.63
N VAL A 56 13.02 4.53 -9.92
CA VAL A 56 14.36 5.09 -10.02
C VAL A 56 15.15 4.40 -11.12
N ARG A 57 14.92 3.09 -11.26
CA ARG A 57 15.62 2.25 -12.23
C ARG A 57 14.80 1.02 -12.58
N GLY A 58 14.56 0.78 -13.86
CA GLY A 58 14.13 -0.51 -14.37
C GLY A 58 15.29 -1.38 -14.85
N ASN A 59 15.27 -2.67 -14.51
CA ASN A 59 16.14 -3.69 -15.10
C ASN A 59 15.27 -4.78 -15.72
N LYS A 60 15.18 -4.74 -17.05
CA LYS A 60 14.32 -5.64 -17.85
C LYS A 60 14.86 -7.07 -17.88
N ASP A 61 16.17 -7.25 -17.87
CA ASP A 61 16.81 -8.57 -17.93
C ASP A 61 16.53 -9.40 -16.66
N LYS A 62 16.43 -8.70 -15.52
CA LYS A 62 16.13 -9.30 -14.21
C LYS A 62 14.67 -9.17 -13.81
N SER A 63 13.83 -8.57 -14.65
CA SER A 63 12.44 -8.25 -14.31
C SER A 63 12.27 -7.56 -12.95
N THR A 64 13.11 -6.54 -12.70
CA THR A 64 13.14 -5.80 -11.43
C THR A 64 12.97 -4.30 -11.65
N LEU A 65 12.25 -3.65 -10.74
CA LEU A 65 12.13 -2.20 -10.65
C LEU A 65 12.61 -1.75 -9.27
N THR A 66 13.49 -0.76 -9.22
CA THR A 66 13.81 -0.05 -7.98
C THR A 66 12.85 1.13 -7.83
N VAL A 67 12.04 1.11 -6.77
CA VAL A 67 11.00 2.11 -6.53
C VAL A 67 11.27 2.87 -5.25
N ARG A 68 11.45 4.18 -5.37
CA ARG A 68 11.65 5.09 -4.24
C ARG A 68 10.34 5.68 -3.78
N LYS A 69 10.05 5.59 -2.48
CA LYS A 69 8.86 6.22 -1.90
C LYS A 69 8.96 7.74 -2.00
N ARG A 70 7.86 8.40 -2.37
CA ARG A 70 7.85 9.87 -2.48
C ARG A 70 8.11 10.53 -1.13
N GLY A 71 8.94 11.57 -1.14
CA GLY A 71 9.26 12.36 0.06
C GLY A 71 10.22 11.66 1.03
N THR A 72 10.75 10.48 0.70
CA THR A 72 11.77 9.80 1.49
C THR A 72 12.88 9.26 0.60
N ALA A 73 14.02 8.92 1.19
CA ALA A 73 15.12 8.21 0.52
C ALA A 73 14.94 6.69 0.56
N GLN A 74 13.75 6.17 0.94
CA GLN A 74 13.52 4.74 1.05
C GLN A 74 13.27 4.13 -0.33
N GLU A 75 14.13 3.20 -0.71
CA GLU A 75 14.04 2.44 -1.95
C GLU A 75 13.71 0.99 -1.67
N ARG A 76 12.90 0.40 -2.55
CA ARG A 76 12.56 -1.02 -2.51
C ARG A 76 12.68 -1.62 -3.90
N THR A 77 13.15 -2.86 -3.93
CA THR A 77 13.15 -3.66 -5.14
C THR A 77 11.78 -4.31 -5.29
N VAL A 78 11.19 -4.13 -6.47
CA VAL A 78 9.96 -4.77 -6.91
C VAL A 78 10.33 -5.75 -8.01
N GLU A 79 10.14 -7.03 -7.77
CA GLU A 79 10.29 -8.09 -8.76
C GLU A 79 8.94 -8.34 -9.43
N TYR A 80 8.97 -8.55 -10.73
CA TYR A 80 7.82 -8.95 -11.52
C TYR A 80 8.15 -10.15 -12.39
N ASP A 81 7.11 -10.84 -12.83
CA ASP A 81 7.20 -12.02 -13.67
C ASP A 81 6.10 -11.99 -14.74
N SER A 82 5.95 -13.08 -15.49
CA SER A 82 4.91 -13.22 -16.52
C SER A 82 3.48 -13.25 -15.97
N SER A 83 3.30 -13.49 -14.67
CA SER A 83 2.00 -13.48 -14.00
C SER A 83 1.61 -12.09 -13.49
N THR A 84 2.54 -11.14 -13.53
CA THR A 84 2.31 -9.77 -13.05
C THR A 84 1.42 -9.00 -14.01
N GLU A 85 0.34 -8.43 -13.48
CA GLU A 85 -0.54 -7.56 -14.25
C GLU A 85 0.03 -6.14 -14.31
N PHE A 86 0.07 -5.57 -15.51
CA PHE A 86 0.53 -4.21 -15.73
C PHE A 86 -0.63 -3.34 -16.19
N ALA A 87 -0.84 -2.23 -15.49
CA ALA A 87 -1.91 -1.29 -15.80
C ALA A 87 -1.44 0.17 -15.73
N ALA A 88 -1.97 1.05 -16.57
CA ALA A 88 -1.88 2.49 -16.42
C ALA A 88 -3.22 3.06 -15.98
N GLN A 89 -3.19 4.02 -15.05
CA GLN A 89 -4.34 4.79 -14.66
C GLN A 89 -4.05 6.28 -14.88
N GLU A 90 -4.95 6.92 -15.64
CA GLU A 90 -4.91 8.36 -15.85
C GLU A 90 -5.43 9.14 -14.64
N HIS A 91 -4.90 10.34 -14.44
CA HIS A 91 -5.34 11.25 -13.39
C HIS A 91 -6.83 11.58 -13.54
N GLY A 92 -7.63 11.31 -12.50
CA GLY A 92 -9.07 11.56 -12.50
C GLY A 92 -9.91 10.45 -13.17
N SER A 93 -9.28 9.52 -13.87
CA SER A 93 -9.96 8.38 -14.49
C SER A 93 -10.01 7.19 -13.54
N LYS A 94 -11.18 6.55 -13.44
CA LYS A 94 -11.35 5.23 -12.78
C LYS A 94 -10.99 4.06 -13.69
N LYS A 95 -10.77 4.33 -14.98
CA LYS A 95 -10.42 3.34 -15.98
C LYS A 95 -8.93 3.05 -15.92
N THR A 96 -8.58 1.78 -15.76
CA THR A 96 -7.22 1.28 -15.91
C THR A 96 -7.07 0.70 -17.31
N LYS A 97 -6.01 1.09 -18.00
CA LYS A 97 -5.60 0.52 -19.30
C LYS A 97 -4.57 -0.56 -19.03
N LYS A 98 -4.71 -1.75 -19.61
CA LYS A 98 -3.64 -2.77 -19.57
C LYS A 98 -2.47 -2.27 -20.43
N ILE A 99 -1.27 -2.30 -19.86
CA ILE A 99 -0.04 -1.84 -20.53
C ILE A 99 0.99 -2.97 -20.51
N ASP A 100 2.05 -2.79 -21.28
CA ASP A 100 3.22 -3.65 -21.21
C ASP A 100 4.25 -3.13 -20.19
N PRO A 101 5.10 -4.01 -19.61
CA PRO A 101 6.18 -3.60 -18.72
C PRO A 101 7.13 -2.58 -19.37
N SER A 102 7.26 -2.60 -20.70
CA SER A 102 8.05 -1.65 -21.47
C SER A 102 7.51 -0.21 -21.45
N GLU A 103 6.24 -0.01 -21.11
CA GLU A 103 5.64 1.32 -20.98
C GLU A 103 5.95 2.00 -19.64
N ILE A 104 6.52 1.25 -18.68
CA ILE A 104 7.04 1.78 -17.43
C ILE A 104 8.47 2.27 -17.68
N LYS A 105 8.67 3.56 -17.48
CA LYS A 105 9.95 4.25 -17.63
C LYS A 105 10.45 4.72 -16.27
N ASP A 106 11.73 5.05 -16.23
CA ASP A 106 12.31 5.71 -15.07
C ASP A 106 11.62 7.06 -14.84
N ASN A 107 11.52 7.47 -13.59
CA ASN A 107 10.73 8.59 -13.08
C ASN A 107 9.19 8.45 -13.16
N ASP A 108 8.65 7.34 -13.67
CA ASP A 108 7.21 7.09 -13.58
C ASP A 108 6.76 6.83 -12.14
N ARG A 109 5.59 7.35 -11.79
CA ARG A 109 4.91 6.97 -10.54
C ARG A 109 4.20 5.64 -10.73
N ILE A 110 4.46 4.69 -9.83
CA ILE A 110 3.79 3.39 -9.84
C ILE A 110 3.29 2.99 -8.45
N ILE A 111 2.30 2.11 -8.45
CA ILE A 111 1.83 1.38 -7.28
C ILE A 111 2.04 -0.10 -7.56
N ALA A 112 2.91 -0.73 -6.80
CA ALA A 112 3.13 -2.16 -6.84
C ALA A 112 2.35 -2.83 -5.70
N VAL A 113 1.65 -3.92 -6.01
CA VAL A 113 0.90 -4.72 -5.04
C VAL A 113 1.36 -6.17 -5.14
N GLY A 114 1.75 -6.75 -4.03
CA GLY A 114 2.46 -8.02 -4.03
C GLY A 114 2.68 -8.60 -2.64
N THR A 115 3.63 -9.50 -2.51
CA THR A 115 4.03 -10.11 -1.24
C THR A 115 5.49 -9.77 -0.96
N TRP A 116 5.82 -9.44 0.29
CA TRP A 116 7.22 -9.22 0.68
C TRP A 116 7.92 -10.57 0.90
N ASP A 117 9.11 -10.72 0.32
CA ASP A 117 10.03 -11.80 0.69
C ASP A 117 10.81 -11.44 1.96
N LYS A 118 11.44 -12.45 2.58
CA LYS A 118 12.34 -12.35 3.73
C LYS A 118 13.51 -11.39 3.49
N LYS A 119 13.91 -11.19 2.22
CA LYS A 119 14.95 -10.23 1.81
C LYS A 119 14.46 -8.79 1.69
N GLY A 120 13.16 -8.55 1.87
CA GLY A 120 12.55 -7.21 1.72
C GLY A 120 12.35 -6.78 0.25
N VAL A 121 12.30 -7.76 -0.67
CA VAL A 121 11.90 -7.59 -2.07
C VAL A 121 10.39 -7.79 -2.18
N LEU A 122 9.72 -6.96 -2.97
CA LEU A 122 8.29 -7.12 -3.23
C LEU A 122 8.09 -7.93 -4.51
N HIS A 123 7.52 -9.13 -4.40
CA HIS A 123 7.05 -9.88 -5.57
C HIS A 123 5.69 -9.34 -5.98
N ALA A 124 5.67 -8.54 -7.04
CA ALA A 124 4.46 -7.88 -7.52
C ALA A 124 3.53 -8.87 -8.21
N SER A 125 2.24 -8.79 -7.87
CA SER A 125 1.14 -9.38 -8.63
C SER A 125 0.46 -8.36 -9.55
N LEU A 126 0.56 -7.06 -9.21
CA LEU A 126 0.02 -5.96 -9.98
C LEU A 126 0.95 -4.75 -9.88
N ILE A 127 1.28 -4.16 -11.02
CA ILE A 127 2.01 -2.89 -11.12
C ILE A 127 1.13 -1.90 -11.89
N SER A 128 0.67 -0.87 -11.18
CA SER A 128 -0.15 0.18 -11.75
C SER A 128 0.61 1.49 -11.89
N LYS A 129 0.91 1.90 -13.12
CA LYS A 129 1.42 3.23 -13.46
C LYS A 129 0.36 4.29 -13.23
N ARG A 130 0.76 5.39 -12.58
CA ARG A 130 -0.05 6.57 -12.32
C ARG A 130 0.44 7.68 -13.23
N LEU A 131 -0.35 8.01 -14.24
CA LEU A 131 -0.08 9.13 -15.13
C LEU A 131 -0.48 10.41 -14.39
N SER A 132 0.50 11.21 -13.99
CA SER A 132 0.26 12.60 -13.59
C SER A 132 0.27 13.50 -14.82
N ARG A 133 -0.45 14.62 -14.75
CA ARG A 133 -0.33 15.71 -15.72
C ARG A 133 1.06 16.34 -15.66
#